data_AF-A0A7R9BS48-F1
#
_entry.id   AF-A0A7R9BS48-F1
#
_cell.length_a   1.000
_cell.length_b   1.000
_cell.length_c   1.000
_cell.angle_alpha   90.00
_cell.angle_beta   90.00
_cell.angle_gamma   90.00
#
_symmetry.space_group_name_H-M   'P 1'
#
loop_
_entity.id
_entity.type
_entity.pdbx_description
1 polymer ?
#
loop_
_entity_poly.entity_id
_entity_poly.type
_entity_poly.pdbx_seq_one_letter_code
_entity_poly.pdbx_strand_id
1 'polypeptide(L)'
;MQLNAKSAIDHRHVINIVTDATYAHSSLEKSIPESVKLVEEILMEQLKIILRKATECAICRGSPGNLVAEDFVFLMRRNHGKLRRLLQYLAAREKVQATVPEQDAEVRGVLSDVLQFLENMEISLYTVEKSYEDFVDEIKLERELRLEKLSRSLSSADYVKFTRARQVHFARTKELRKVFDTWLNENLKVKVTLSAGATLILQYLAHETIALLMDYGFIVRRDQRACLALAFRPDGLLEPGIPGFEVPPCAGFKDPLTPVEIREAFRRATVLEGQVGSHNIHARISCGEVIIAV
;
A
#
# COMPACT_ATOMS: atom_id res chain seq x y z
N MET A 1 3.73 -19.75 25.50
CA MET A 1 2.56 -18.84 25.47
C MET A 1 1.55 -19.44 24.52
N GLN A 2 0.46 -20.04 25.04
CA GLN A 2 -0.60 -20.59 24.18
C GLN A 2 -1.37 -19.41 23.59
N LEU A 3 -1.25 -19.19 22.28
CA LEU A 3 -2.13 -18.29 21.55
C LEU A 3 -3.55 -18.84 21.70
N ASN A 4 -4.47 -17.99 22.19
CA ASN A 4 -5.89 -18.32 22.29
C ASN A 4 -6.39 -18.76 20.90
N ALA A 5 -7.18 -19.85 20.81
CA ALA A 5 -7.68 -20.37 19.54
C ALA A 5 -8.39 -19.31 18.69
N LYS A 6 -9.03 -18.32 19.33
CA LYS A 6 -9.65 -17.17 18.65
C LYS A 6 -8.61 -16.21 18.03
N SER A 7 -7.56 -15.85 18.78
CA SER A 7 -6.43 -15.04 18.29
C SER A 7 -5.73 -15.71 17.11
N ALA A 8 -5.59 -17.03 17.13
CA ALA A 8 -5.01 -17.78 16.00
C ALA A 8 -5.87 -17.73 14.72
N ILE A 9 -7.21 -17.70 14.85
CA ILE A 9 -8.14 -17.55 13.71
C ILE A 9 -8.07 -16.13 13.16
N ASP A 10 -8.06 -15.14 14.05
CA ASP A 10 -7.99 -13.72 13.70
C ASP A 10 -6.67 -13.41 12.96
N HIS A 11 -5.54 -13.94 13.46
CA HIS A 11 -4.25 -13.84 12.81
C HIS A 11 -4.22 -14.53 11.44
N ARG A 12 -4.84 -15.71 11.31
CA ARG A 12 -4.94 -16.41 10.03
C ARG A 12 -5.76 -15.62 9.01
N HIS A 13 -6.81 -14.92 9.44
CA HIS A 13 -7.61 -14.08 8.56
C HIS A 13 -6.75 -12.95 7.97
N VAL A 14 -5.98 -12.26 8.80
CA VAL A 14 -5.08 -11.18 8.36
C VAL A 14 -4.00 -11.70 7.43
N ILE A 15 -3.37 -12.84 7.73
CA ILE A 15 -2.39 -13.48 6.84
C ILE A 15 -3.01 -13.78 5.47
N ASN A 16 -4.24 -14.30 5.42
CA ASN A 16 -4.90 -14.59 4.15
C ASN A 16 -5.11 -13.31 3.33
N ILE A 17 -5.49 -12.21 3.97
CA ILE A 17 -5.61 -10.90 3.30
C ILE A 17 -4.25 -10.44 2.78
N VAL A 18 -3.18 -10.54 3.57
CA VAL A 18 -1.82 -10.18 3.12
C VAL A 18 -1.38 -11.07 1.97
N THR A 19 -1.69 -12.37 2.01
CA THR A 19 -1.38 -13.34 0.94
C THR A 19 -2.09 -12.95 -0.35
N ASP A 20 -3.40 -12.70 -0.27
CA ASP A 20 -4.23 -12.34 -1.42
C ASP A 20 -3.85 -10.95 -1.96
N ALA A 21 -3.57 -9.97 -1.09
CA ALA A 21 -3.10 -8.64 -1.51
C ALA A 21 -1.73 -8.73 -2.18
N THR A 22 -0.81 -9.52 -1.63
CA THR A 22 0.49 -9.79 -2.24
C THR A 22 0.28 -10.43 -3.61
N TYR A 23 -0.58 -11.45 -3.73
CA TYR A 23 -0.92 -12.09 -5.00
C TYR A 23 -1.56 -11.13 -6.01
N ALA A 24 -2.46 -10.26 -5.56
CA ALA A 24 -3.15 -9.28 -6.41
C ALA A 24 -2.18 -8.27 -7.05
N HIS A 25 -1.10 -7.95 -6.35
CA HIS A 25 -0.05 -7.06 -6.83
C HIS A 25 1.16 -7.80 -7.40
N SER A 26 1.22 -9.13 -7.25
CA SER A 26 2.33 -9.96 -7.72
C SER A 26 2.03 -10.62 -9.07
N SER A 27 3.03 -11.38 -9.48
CA SER A 27 3.04 -12.18 -10.69
C SER A 27 2.03 -13.33 -10.61
N LEU A 28 1.72 -13.94 -11.75
CA LEU A 28 0.68 -14.96 -11.97
C LEU A 28 0.74 -16.19 -11.06
N GLU A 29 1.91 -16.50 -10.50
CA GLU A 29 2.11 -17.66 -9.62
C GLU A 29 1.82 -17.34 -8.15
N LYS A 30 1.46 -18.39 -7.40
CA LYS A 30 1.22 -18.26 -5.96
C LYS A 30 2.46 -17.69 -5.28
N SER A 31 2.25 -16.64 -4.49
CA SER A 31 3.30 -16.02 -3.69
C SER A 31 3.98 -17.05 -2.78
N ILE A 32 5.30 -16.99 -2.73
CA ILE A 32 6.12 -17.85 -1.87
C ILE A 32 5.74 -17.58 -0.40
N PRO A 33 5.48 -18.61 0.43
CA PRO A 33 5.03 -18.40 1.81
C PRO A 33 6.05 -17.65 2.66
N GLU A 34 7.35 -17.87 2.45
CA GLU A 34 8.43 -17.12 3.09
C GLU A 34 8.41 -15.63 2.70
N SER A 35 8.06 -15.32 1.45
CA SER A 35 7.92 -13.95 0.97
C SER A 35 6.72 -13.26 1.60
N VAL A 36 5.57 -13.94 1.68
CA VAL A 36 4.36 -13.40 2.31
C VAL A 36 4.59 -13.11 3.79
N LYS A 37 5.27 -14.03 4.50
CA LYS A 37 5.63 -13.81 5.91
C LYS A 37 6.52 -12.58 6.08
N LEU A 38 7.50 -12.40 5.20
CA LEU A 38 8.35 -11.20 5.23
C LEU A 38 7.54 -9.92 4.95
N VAL A 39 6.59 -9.95 4.00
CA VAL A 39 5.69 -8.82 3.73
C VAL A 39 4.83 -8.50 4.96
N GLU A 40 4.32 -9.51 5.66
CA GLU A 40 3.57 -9.35 6.91
C GLU A 40 4.43 -8.69 8.01
N GLU A 41 5.66 -9.16 8.21
CA GLU A 41 6.59 -8.60 9.19
C GLU A 41 6.87 -7.12 8.89
N ILE A 42 7.21 -6.79 7.64
CA ILE A 42 7.45 -5.41 7.19
C ILE A 42 6.19 -4.56 7.38
N LEU A 43 5.03 -5.06 6.98
CA LEU A 43 3.76 -4.35 7.12
C LEU A 43 3.47 -4.01 8.59
N MET A 44 3.63 -4.97 9.50
CA MET A 44 3.39 -4.75 10.93
C MET A 44 4.36 -3.72 11.51
N GLU A 45 5.63 -3.73 11.10
CA GLU A 45 6.60 -2.70 11.47
C GLU A 45 6.18 -1.31 10.98
N GLN A 46 5.69 -1.20 9.74
CA GLN A 46 5.22 0.08 9.20
C GLN A 46 3.96 0.59 9.92
N LEU A 47 2.99 -0.28 10.17
CA LEU A 47 1.77 0.09 10.90
C LEU A 47 2.12 0.55 12.33
N LYS A 48 3.10 -0.06 13.00
CA LYS A 48 3.59 0.40 14.32
C LYS A 48 4.13 1.84 14.27
N ILE A 49 4.91 2.16 13.22
CA ILE A 49 5.49 3.50 13.06
C ILE A 49 4.38 4.53 12.83
N ILE A 50 3.44 4.24 11.92
CA ILE A 50 2.30 5.11 11.62
C ILE A 50 1.45 5.33 12.89
N LEU A 51 1.10 4.26 13.61
CA LEU A 51 0.29 4.33 14.82
C LEU A 51 0.97 5.12 15.93
N ARG A 52 2.28 4.96 16.12
CA ARG A 52 3.04 5.75 17.10
C ARG A 52 2.95 7.25 16.78
N LYS A 53 3.20 7.63 15.53
CA LYS A 53 3.10 9.03 15.08
C LYS A 53 1.68 9.58 15.22
N ALA A 54 0.66 8.78 14.89
CA ALA A 54 -0.74 9.17 15.05
C ALA A 54 -1.11 9.35 16.52
N THR A 55 -0.54 8.51 17.41
CA THR A 55 -0.69 8.63 18.85
C THR A 55 -0.09 9.91 19.39
N GLU A 56 1.08 10.33 18.89
CA GLU A 56 1.68 11.63 19.22
C GLU A 56 0.74 12.78 18.82
N CYS A 57 0.07 12.70 17.66
CA CYS A 57 -0.93 13.68 17.23
C CYS A 57 -2.17 13.69 18.12
N ALA A 58 -2.69 12.50 18.48
CA ALA A 58 -3.85 12.37 19.36
C ALA A 58 -3.57 12.88 20.79
N ILE A 59 -2.32 12.74 21.27
CA ILE A 59 -1.87 13.35 22.53
C ILE A 59 -1.94 14.88 22.43
N CYS A 60 -1.45 15.48 21.34
CA CYS A 60 -1.56 16.93 21.11
C CYS A 60 -3.02 17.41 21.02
N ARG A 61 -3.93 16.59 20.49
CA ARG A 61 -5.38 16.85 20.46
C ARG A 61 -6.06 16.73 21.85
N GLY A 62 -5.36 16.19 22.85
CA GLY A 62 -5.90 15.99 24.20
C GLY A 62 -6.73 14.72 24.38
N SER A 63 -6.65 13.77 23.44
CA SER A 63 -7.38 12.48 23.49
C SER A 63 -6.41 11.29 23.33
N PRO A 64 -5.50 11.07 24.30
CA PRO A 64 -4.51 10.01 24.21
C PRO A 64 -5.19 8.63 24.10
N GLY A 65 -4.74 7.83 23.14
CA GLY A 65 -5.21 6.44 22.94
C GLY A 65 -6.46 6.28 22.08
N ASN A 66 -7.16 7.38 21.72
CA ASN A 66 -8.29 7.37 20.80
C ASN A 66 -7.90 8.01 19.48
N LEU A 67 -7.53 7.21 18.49
CA LEU A 67 -7.12 7.69 17.17
C LEU A 67 -8.33 7.87 16.26
N VAL A 68 -8.40 9.04 15.63
CA VAL A 68 -9.45 9.39 14.65
C VAL A 68 -8.83 9.59 13.25
N ALA A 69 -9.68 9.68 12.22
CA ALA A 69 -9.23 9.87 10.84
C ALA A 69 -8.31 11.10 10.68
N GLU A 70 -8.65 12.19 11.37
CA GLU A 70 -7.90 13.45 11.39
C GLU A 70 -6.43 13.26 11.80
N ASP A 71 -6.16 12.38 12.77
CA ASP A 71 -4.79 12.15 13.26
C ASP A 71 -3.91 11.59 12.13
N PHE A 72 -4.45 10.74 11.25
CA PHE A 72 -3.72 10.21 10.09
C PHE A 72 -3.61 11.22 8.94
N VAL A 73 -4.69 11.96 8.69
CA VAL A 73 -4.71 13.02 7.67
C VAL A 73 -3.70 14.11 8.00
N PHE A 74 -3.60 14.49 9.28
CA PHE A 74 -2.63 15.45 9.76
C PHE A 74 -1.20 15.00 9.52
N LEU A 75 -0.91 13.71 9.71
CA LEU A 75 0.40 13.17 9.37
C LEU A 75 0.69 13.38 7.87
N MET A 76 -0.27 13.09 6.98
CA MET A 76 -0.12 13.15 5.52
C MET A 76 -0.09 14.57 4.94
N ARG A 77 -0.31 15.62 5.74
CA ARG A 77 -0.54 17.00 5.27
C ARG A 77 0.55 17.57 4.35
N ARG A 78 1.79 17.09 4.46
CA ARG A 78 2.93 17.55 3.65
C ARG A 78 3.00 16.87 2.29
N ASN A 79 2.47 15.65 2.17
CA ASN A 79 2.42 14.96 0.90
C ASN A 79 1.02 15.08 0.26
N HIS A 80 0.90 16.13 -0.54
CA HIS A 80 -0.30 16.44 -1.29
C HIS A 80 -0.73 15.35 -2.28
N GLY A 81 0.21 14.63 -2.91
CA GLY A 81 -0.10 13.55 -3.84
C GLY A 81 -0.77 12.34 -3.16
N LYS A 82 -0.21 11.91 -2.01
CA LYS A 82 -0.81 10.85 -1.19
C LYS A 82 -2.16 11.25 -0.63
N LEU A 83 -2.29 12.50 -0.20
CA LEU A 83 -3.55 13.00 0.34
C LEU A 83 -4.64 12.98 -0.74
N ARG A 84 -4.35 13.43 -1.96
CA ARG A 84 -5.28 13.31 -3.10
C ARG A 84 -5.63 11.86 -3.41
N ARG A 85 -4.65 10.95 -3.42
CA ARG A 85 -4.86 9.50 -3.62
C ARG A 85 -5.79 8.91 -2.54
N LEU A 86 -5.61 9.31 -1.28
CA LEU A 86 -6.49 8.92 -0.18
C LEU A 86 -7.92 9.43 -0.42
N LEU A 87 -8.09 10.70 -0.80
CA LEU A 87 -9.43 11.24 -1.09
C LEU A 87 -10.12 10.51 -2.24
N GLN A 88 -9.40 10.18 -3.31
CA GLN A 88 -9.93 9.36 -4.40
C GLN A 88 -10.35 7.98 -3.93
N TYR A 89 -9.56 7.35 -3.06
CA TYR A 89 -9.90 6.07 -2.46
C TYR A 89 -11.18 6.18 -1.61
N LEU A 90 -11.28 7.19 -0.74
CA LEU A 90 -12.47 7.41 0.10
C LEU A 90 -13.72 7.69 -0.76
N ALA A 91 -13.60 8.51 -1.80
CA ALA A 91 -14.70 8.79 -2.74
C ALA A 91 -15.13 7.54 -3.52
N ALA A 92 -14.19 6.73 -3.99
CA ALA A 92 -14.50 5.45 -4.63
C ALA A 92 -15.16 4.49 -3.63
N ARG A 93 -14.71 4.48 -2.38
CA ARG A 93 -15.24 3.62 -1.33
C ARG A 93 -16.69 3.96 -0.99
N GLU A 94 -17.03 5.24 -0.84
CA GLU A 94 -18.41 5.67 -0.59
C GLU A 94 -19.35 5.30 -1.74
N LYS A 95 -18.89 5.41 -3.00
CA LYS A 95 -19.66 4.95 -4.17
C LYS A 95 -19.96 3.45 -4.12
N VAL A 96 -18.97 2.62 -3.78
CA VAL A 96 -19.17 1.17 -3.63
C VAL A 96 -20.12 0.88 -2.46
N GLN A 97 -19.99 1.60 -1.35
CA GLN A 97 -20.86 1.45 -0.19
C GLN A 97 -22.34 1.74 -0.50
N ALA A 98 -22.61 2.71 -1.37
CA ALA A 98 -23.96 3.00 -1.84
C ALA A 98 -24.59 1.82 -2.60
N THR A 99 -23.77 0.97 -3.23
CA THR A 99 -24.22 -0.19 -4.02
C THR A 99 -24.22 -1.51 -3.25
N VAL A 100 -23.40 -1.65 -2.20
CA VAL A 100 -23.21 -2.90 -1.45
C VAL A 100 -23.67 -2.72 0.01
N PRO A 101 -24.83 -3.29 0.39
CA PRO A 101 -25.44 -3.04 1.71
C PRO A 101 -24.73 -3.73 2.88
N GLU A 102 -23.86 -4.71 2.60
CA GLU A 102 -23.11 -5.48 3.60
C GLU A 102 -21.92 -4.70 4.20
N GLN A 103 -21.66 -3.48 3.73
CA GLN A 103 -20.58 -2.66 4.23
C GLN A 103 -20.95 -1.96 5.54
N ASP A 104 -19.92 -1.72 6.35
CA ASP A 104 -20.09 -1.10 7.64
C ASP A 104 -20.64 0.33 7.60
N ALA A 105 -21.79 0.55 8.23
CA ALA A 105 -22.44 1.86 8.28
C ALA A 105 -21.61 2.95 8.98
N GLU A 106 -20.71 2.59 9.91
CA GLU A 106 -19.91 3.55 10.70
C GLU A 106 -18.81 4.23 9.86
N VAL A 107 -18.47 3.70 8.68
CA VAL A 107 -17.51 4.35 7.77
C VAL A 107 -18.15 5.35 6.79
N ARG A 108 -19.47 5.54 6.82
CA ARG A 108 -20.14 6.54 5.97
C ARG A 108 -19.83 7.96 6.43
N GLY A 109 -19.56 8.85 5.49
CA GLY A 109 -19.31 10.27 5.78
C GLY A 109 -17.86 10.58 6.15
N VAL A 110 -16.98 9.56 6.23
CA VAL A 110 -15.56 9.76 6.54
C VAL A 110 -14.89 10.69 5.51
N LEU A 111 -15.30 10.66 4.24
CA LEU A 111 -14.77 11.61 3.25
C LEU A 111 -15.12 13.05 3.62
N SER A 112 -16.38 13.29 3.99
CA SER A 112 -16.85 14.63 4.39
C SER A 112 -16.12 15.13 5.63
N ASP A 113 -15.93 14.28 6.63
CA ASP A 113 -15.21 14.62 7.85
C ASP A 113 -13.75 15.02 7.54
N VAL A 114 -13.08 14.24 6.67
CA VAL A 114 -11.71 14.51 6.25
C VAL A 114 -11.61 15.81 5.46
N LEU A 115 -12.55 16.08 4.54
CA LEU A 115 -12.57 17.32 3.76
C LEU A 115 -12.78 18.55 4.67
N GLN A 116 -13.71 18.46 5.63
CA GLN A 116 -13.95 19.53 6.59
C GLN A 116 -12.71 19.81 7.45
N PHE A 117 -12.02 18.76 7.90
CA PHE A 117 -10.78 18.89 8.66
C PHE A 117 -9.68 19.59 7.85
N LEU A 118 -9.51 19.22 6.58
CA LEU A 118 -8.51 19.83 5.69
C LEU A 118 -8.80 21.32 5.42
N GLU A 119 -10.07 21.69 5.27
CA GLU A 119 -10.51 23.08 5.15
C GLU A 119 -10.17 23.87 6.41
N ASN A 120 -10.47 23.32 7.59
CA ASN A 120 -10.19 23.96 8.88
C ASN A 120 -8.71 24.16 9.16
N MET A 121 -7.84 23.30 8.62
CA MET A 121 -6.39 23.43 8.80
C MET A 121 -5.74 24.44 7.86
N GLU A 122 -6.51 25.08 6.98
CA GLU A 122 -6.00 25.98 5.94
C GLU A 122 -4.84 25.35 5.15
N ILE A 123 -4.82 24.03 4.99
CA ILE A 123 -3.82 23.34 4.17
C ILE A 123 -4.11 23.77 2.74
N SER A 124 -3.41 24.81 2.29
CA SER A 124 -3.59 25.58 1.05
C SER A 124 -3.29 24.75 -0.21
N LEU A 125 -4.11 23.72 -0.43
CA LEU A 125 -4.13 22.92 -1.65
C LEU A 125 -5.55 22.64 -2.16
N TYR A 126 -6.58 23.15 -1.49
CA TYR A 126 -8.00 22.95 -1.83
C TYR A 126 -8.75 24.25 -2.19
N THR A 127 -8.11 25.41 -2.09
CA THR A 127 -8.76 26.73 -2.29
C THR A 127 -9.09 27.05 -3.75
N VAL A 128 -8.86 26.14 -4.70
CA VAL A 128 -9.43 26.22 -6.05
C VAL A 128 -9.89 24.83 -6.46
N GLU A 129 -11.18 24.57 -6.23
CA GLU A 129 -12.08 23.68 -6.97
C GLU A 129 -11.58 22.26 -7.34
N LYS A 130 -12.25 21.21 -6.81
CA LYS A 130 -12.36 19.87 -7.40
C LYS A 130 -11.06 19.08 -7.71
N SER A 131 -9.94 19.44 -7.11
CA SER A 131 -8.62 18.90 -7.50
C SER A 131 -8.40 17.39 -7.32
N TYR A 132 -9.14 16.67 -6.45
CA TYR A 132 -8.90 15.22 -6.28
C TYR A 132 -9.66 14.36 -7.30
N GLU A 133 -10.76 14.83 -7.90
CA GLU A 133 -11.49 14.05 -8.91
C GLU A 133 -10.74 14.03 -10.24
N ASP A 134 -10.14 15.15 -10.62
CA ASP A 134 -9.34 15.29 -11.86
C ASP A 134 -7.86 14.89 -11.68
N PHE A 135 -7.45 14.53 -10.46
CA PHE A 135 -6.08 14.11 -10.19
C PHE A 135 -5.77 12.78 -10.89
N VAL A 136 -4.82 12.76 -11.81
CA VAL A 136 -4.31 11.50 -12.36
C VAL A 136 -3.13 11.05 -11.53
N ASP A 137 -3.33 9.94 -10.83
CA ASP A 137 -2.27 9.27 -10.09
C ASP A 137 -1.47 8.38 -11.04
N GLU A 138 -0.38 8.93 -11.61
CA GLU A 138 0.49 8.23 -12.56
C GLU A 138 0.97 6.88 -12.03
N ILE A 139 1.26 6.78 -10.74
CA ILE A 139 1.84 5.59 -10.11
C ILE A 139 0.78 4.49 -10.02
N LYS A 140 -0.43 4.86 -9.60
CA LYS A 140 -1.57 3.93 -9.61
C LYS A 140 -1.97 3.55 -11.04
N LEU A 141 -1.94 4.49 -11.97
CA LEU A 141 -2.23 4.23 -13.38
C LEU A 141 -1.23 3.24 -13.99
N GLU A 142 0.07 3.41 -13.78
CA GLU A 142 1.09 2.47 -14.24
C GLU A 142 0.89 1.08 -13.64
N ARG A 143 0.56 1.01 -12.34
CA ARG A 143 0.25 -0.24 -11.64
C ARG A 143 -0.98 -0.92 -12.25
N GLU A 144 -2.05 -0.17 -12.52
CA GLU A 144 -3.28 -0.67 -13.13
C GLU A 144 -3.05 -1.16 -14.57
N LEU A 145 -2.29 -0.42 -15.39
CA LEU A 145 -1.92 -0.84 -16.75
C LEU A 145 -1.09 -2.12 -16.76
N ARG A 146 -0.19 -2.29 -15.79
CA ARG A 146 0.59 -3.53 -15.64
C ARG A 146 -0.32 -4.72 -15.31
N LEU A 147 -1.24 -4.52 -14.36
CA LEU A 147 -2.21 -5.53 -13.95
C LEU A 147 -3.21 -5.86 -15.06
N GLU A 148 -3.63 -4.87 -15.86
CA GLU A 148 -4.49 -5.09 -17.03
C GLU A 148 -3.79 -5.97 -18.06
N LYS A 149 -2.54 -5.66 -18.43
CA LYS A 149 -1.74 -6.47 -19.35
C LYS A 149 -1.60 -7.92 -18.86
N LEU A 150 -1.31 -8.09 -17.57
CA LEU A 150 -1.23 -9.41 -16.92
C LEU A 150 -2.57 -10.15 -17.03
N SER A 151 -3.68 -9.47 -16.78
CA SER A 151 -5.01 -10.08 -16.78
C SER A 151 -5.45 -10.64 -18.13
N ARG A 152 -4.96 -10.07 -19.23
CA ARG A 152 -5.23 -10.56 -20.61
C ARG A 152 -4.63 -11.93 -20.89
N SER A 153 -3.60 -12.32 -20.13
CA SER A 153 -2.92 -13.61 -20.26
C SER A 153 -3.46 -14.71 -19.35
N LEU A 154 -4.45 -14.39 -18.50
CA LEU A 154 -4.98 -15.31 -17.50
C LEU A 154 -5.95 -16.33 -18.11
N SER A 155 -5.88 -17.57 -17.60
CA SER A 155 -6.97 -18.54 -17.82
C SER A 155 -8.24 -18.06 -17.13
N SER A 156 -9.41 -18.55 -17.54
CA SER A 156 -10.68 -18.21 -16.88
C SER A 156 -10.65 -18.51 -15.36
N ALA A 157 -10.09 -19.66 -14.98
CA ALA A 157 -9.98 -20.06 -13.57
C ALA A 157 -9.04 -19.14 -12.77
N ASP A 158 -7.94 -18.69 -13.38
CA ASP A 158 -6.98 -17.82 -12.70
C ASP A 158 -7.45 -16.36 -12.69
N TYR A 159 -8.20 -15.92 -13.70
CA TYR A 159 -8.85 -14.60 -13.73
C TYR A 159 -9.84 -14.42 -12.57
N VAL A 160 -10.61 -15.45 -12.23
CA VAL A 160 -11.52 -15.43 -11.06
C VAL A 160 -10.74 -15.27 -9.76
N LYS A 161 -9.64 -16.01 -9.59
CA LYS A 161 -8.77 -15.89 -8.40
C LYS A 161 -8.14 -14.50 -8.32
N PHE A 162 -7.60 -14.01 -9.43
CA PHE A 162 -7.01 -12.69 -9.55
C PHE A 162 -7.99 -11.58 -9.19
N THR A 163 -9.22 -11.64 -9.71
CA THR A 163 -10.27 -10.66 -9.43
C THR A 163 -10.66 -10.69 -7.95
N ARG A 164 -10.80 -11.88 -7.35
CA ARG A 164 -11.10 -12.02 -5.93
C ARG A 164 -9.99 -11.45 -5.05
N ALA A 165 -8.74 -11.75 -5.38
CA ALA A 165 -7.57 -11.25 -4.66
C ALA A 165 -7.47 -9.72 -4.68
N ARG A 166 -7.86 -9.07 -5.78
CA ARG A 166 -7.92 -7.60 -5.89
C ARG A 166 -9.01 -6.93 -5.05
N GLN A 167 -9.97 -7.70 -4.55
CA GLN A 167 -11.11 -7.21 -3.77
C GLN A 167 -10.99 -7.50 -2.27
N VAL A 168 -9.84 -8.04 -1.83
CA VAL A 168 -9.62 -8.30 -0.40
C VAL A 168 -9.42 -6.99 0.35
N HIS A 169 -9.95 -6.96 1.56
CA HIS A 169 -9.85 -5.83 2.47
C HIS A 169 -9.72 -6.36 3.89
N PHE A 170 -8.95 -5.66 4.71
CA PHE A 170 -8.75 -6.00 6.11
C PHE A 170 -10.02 -5.93 6.95
N ALA A 171 -10.92 -4.97 6.66
CA ALA A 171 -12.13 -4.80 7.44
C ALA A 171 -13.33 -4.25 6.67
N ARG A 172 -13.88 -5.11 5.80
CA ARG A 172 -15.08 -4.82 5.01
C ARG A 172 -16.35 -4.67 5.88
N THR A 173 -16.48 -5.50 6.92
CA THR A 173 -17.61 -5.49 7.85
C THR A 173 -17.18 -5.08 9.25
N LYS A 174 -18.15 -4.84 10.14
CA LYS A 174 -17.90 -4.50 11.55
C LYS A 174 -17.16 -5.59 12.30
N GLU A 175 -17.43 -6.84 11.98
CA GLU A 175 -16.80 -8.03 12.57
C GLU A 175 -15.33 -8.08 12.16
N LEU A 176 -15.05 -7.87 10.87
CA LEU A 176 -13.68 -7.86 10.36
C LEU A 176 -12.86 -6.67 10.88
N ARG A 177 -13.49 -5.52 11.17
CA ARG A 177 -12.80 -4.41 11.87
C ARG A 177 -12.31 -4.83 13.24
N LYS A 178 -13.15 -5.50 14.01
CA LYS A 178 -12.77 -6.01 15.34
C LYS A 178 -11.65 -7.04 15.25
N VAL A 179 -11.64 -7.88 14.22
CA VAL A 179 -10.54 -8.83 13.97
C VAL A 179 -9.23 -8.07 13.71
N PHE A 180 -9.26 -7.08 12.82
CA PHE A 180 -8.10 -6.25 12.50
C PHE A 180 -7.59 -5.46 13.72
N ASP A 181 -8.48 -4.83 14.48
CA ASP A 181 -8.14 -4.08 15.68
C ASP A 181 -7.53 -4.99 16.77
N THR A 182 -8.04 -6.22 16.89
CA THR A 182 -7.52 -7.22 17.83
C THR A 182 -6.12 -7.66 17.43
N TRP A 183 -5.93 -8.05 16.17
CA TRP A 183 -4.63 -8.44 15.62
C TRP A 183 -3.60 -7.31 15.76
N LEU A 184 -3.98 -6.06 15.48
CA LEU A 184 -3.12 -4.90 15.69
C LEU A 184 -2.70 -4.80 17.16
N ASN A 185 -3.65 -4.79 18.09
CA ASN A 185 -3.37 -4.59 19.51
C ASN A 185 -2.57 -5.74 20.14
N GLU A 186 -2.71 -6.97 19.67
CA GLU A 186 -1.87 -8.10 20.10
C GLU A 186 -0.39 -7.91 19.73
N ASN A 187 -0.13 -7.17 18.65
CA ASN A 187 1.21 -6.87 18.16
C ASN A 187 1.79 -5.55 18.73
N LEU A 188 1.00 -4.77 19.48
CA LEU A 188 1.39 -3.48 20.04
C LEU A 188 1.74 -3.59 21.53
N LYS A 189 2.71 -2.79 21.97
CA LYS A 189 3.05 -2.67 23.40
C LYS A 189 2.03 -1.84 24.19
N VAL A 190 1.41 -0.88 23.53
CA VAL A 190 0.41 0.03 24.11
C VAL A 190 -0.87 -0.14 23.32
N LYS A 191 -1.97 -0.39 24.04
CA LYS A 191 -3.29 -0.56 23.42
C LYS A 191 -3.75 0.77 22.84
N VAL A 192 -4.22 0.74 21.60
CA VAL A 192 -4.83 1.89 20.91
C VAL A 192 -6.25 1.55 20.51
N THR A 193 -7.13 2.55 20.56
CA THR A 193 -8.50 2.46 20.07
C THR A 193 -8.59 3.26 18.78
N LEU A 194 -9.10 2.64 17.72
CA LEU A 194 -9.28 3.26 16.40
C LEU A 194 -10.77 3.55 16.19
N SER A 195 -11.10 4.76 15.73
CA SER A 195 -12.44 5.02 15.19
C SER A 195 -12.65 4.30 13.86
N ALA A 196 -13.90 4.12 13.41
CA ALA A 196 -14.18 3.46 12.13
C ALA A 196 -13.47 4.15 10.95
N GLY A 197 -13.42 5.49 10.93
CA GLY A 197 -12.68 6.28 9.94
C GLY A 197 -11.16 6.11 10.04
N ALA A 198 -10.61 6.07 11.26
CA ALA A 198 -9.19 5.78 11.48
C ALA A 198 -8.83 4.37 10.97
N THR A 199 -9.63 3.37 11.31
CA THR A 199 -9.45 1.99 10.82
C THR A 199 -9.56 1.95 9.29
N LEU A 200 -10.46 2.69 8.66
CA LEU A 200 -10.56 2.75 7.19
C LEU A 200 -9.29 3.31 6.53
N ILE A 201 -8.76 4.43 7.04
CA ILE A 201 -7.55 5.05 6.50
C ILE A 201 -6.34 4.13 6.74
N LEU A 202 -6.22 3.52 7.92
CA LEU A 202 -5.10 2.64 8.23
C LEU A 202 -5.08 1.39 7.34
N GLN A 203 -6.24 0.83 6.99
CA GLN A 203 -6.31 -0.29 6.04
C GLN A 203 -5.89 0.10 4.63
N TYR A 204 -6.28 1.30 4.18
CA TYR A 204 -5.83 1.83 2.91
C TYR A 204 -4.30 1.97 2.90
N LEU A 205 -3.73 2.52 3.95
CA LEU A 205 -2.27 2.61 4.10
C LEU A 205 -1.60 1.23 4.12
N ALA A 206 -2.22 0.23 4.76
CA ALA A 206 -1.73 -1.14 4.75
C ALA A 206 -1.71 -1.74 3.33
N HIS A 207 -2.78 -1.56 2.56
CA HIS A 207 -2.84 -2.00 1.17
C HIS A 207 -1.82 -1.30 0.28
N GLU A 208 -1.69 0.03 0.39
CA GLU A 208 -0.70 0.77 -0.39
C GLU A 208 0.73 0.40 -0.01
N THR A 209 1.00 0.07 1.26
CA THR A 209 2.31 -0.43 1.71
C THR A 209 2.68 -1.73 0.99
N ILE A 210 1.74 -2.69 0.94
CA ILE A 210 1.95 -3.94 0.21
C ILE A 210 2.15 -3.64 -1.28
N ALA A 211 1.29 -2.85 -1.89
CA ALA A 211 1.37 -2.55 -3.33
C ALA A 211 2.72 -1.92 -3.71
N LEU A 212 3.19 -0.94 -2.92
CA LEU A 212 4.47 -0.29 -3.14
C LEU A 212 5.65 -1.24 -2.95
N LEU A 213 5.63 -2.07 -1.90
CA LEU A 213 6.68 -3.06 -1.67
C LEU A 213 6.81 -4.01 -2.86
N MET A 214 5.68 -4.42 -3.45
CA MET A 214 5.66 -5.27 -4.64
C MET A 214 6.15 -4.55 -5.89
N ASP A 215 5.76 -3.29 -6.10
CA ASP A 215 6.27 -2.47 -7.19
C ASP A 215 7.81 -2.31 -7.13
N TYR A 216 8.35 -2.01 -5.95
CA TYR A 216 9.80 -1.96 -5.74
C TYR A 216 10.45 -3.32 -5.97
N GLY A 217 9.80 -4.43 -5.57
CA GLY A 217 10.28 -5.79 -5.85
C GLY A 217 10.45 -6.06 -7.34
N PHE A 218 9.50 -5.64 -8.18
CA PHE A 218 9.62 -5.78 -9.63
C PHE A 218 10.69 -4.87 -10.23
N ILE A 219 10.88 -3.67 -9.68
CA ILE A 219 11.98 -2.77 -10.09
C ILE A 219 13.33 -3.42 -9.77
N VAL A 220 13.50 -3.95 -8.56
CA VAL A 220 14.71 -4.67 -8.14
C VAL A 220 15.01 -5.82 -9.08
N ARG A 221 14.00 -6.65 -9.37
CA ARG A 221 14.14 -7.78 -10.31
C ARG A 221 14.56 -7.33 -11.69
N ARG A 222 13.93 -6.27 -12.22
CA ARG A 222 14.27 -5.70 -13.52
C ARG A 222 15.73 -5.25 -13.55
N ASP A 223 16.15 -4.50 -12.53
CA ASP A 223 17.50 -3.95 -12.45
C ASP A 223 18.55 -5.06 -12.26
N GLN A 224 18.27 -6.09 -11.45
CA GLN A 224 19.14 -7.26 -11.29
C GLN A 224 19.35 -7.99 -12.63
N ARG A 225 18.28 -8.19 -13.41
CA ARG A 225 18.37 -8.80 -14.74
C ARG A 225 19.12 -7.92 -15.74
N ALA A 226 18.94 -6.61 -15.69
CA ALA A 226 19.70 -5.67 -16.52
C ALA A 226 21.20 -5.71 -16.19
N CYS A 227 21.57 -5.72 -14.91
CA CYS A 227 22.96 -5.87 -14.47
C CYS A 227 23.55 -7.22 -14.89
N LEU A 228 22.81 -8.32 -14.78
CA LEU A 228 23.25 -9.62 -15.27
C LEU A 228 23.47 -9.60 -16.80
N ALA A 229 22.54 -9.03 -17.57
CA ALA A 229 22.68 -8.91 -19.01
C ALA A 229 23.91 -8.09 -19.44
N LEU A 230 24.29 -7.07 -18.67
CA LEU A 230 25.54 -6.33 -18.87
C LEU A 230 26.78 -7.15 -18.46
N ALA A 231 26.71 -7.92 -17.37
CA ALA A 231 27.82 -8.72 -16.86
C ALA A 231 28.19 -9.91 -17.74
N PHE A 232 27.24 -10.45 -18.53
CA PHE A 232 27.50 -11.53 -19.49
C PHE A 232 27.95 -11.04 -20.88
N ARG A 233 28.13 -9.74 -21.09
CA ARG A 233 28.73 -9.23 -22.32
C ARG A 233 30.24 -9.50 -22.35
N PRO A 234 30.77 -10.28 -23.31
CA PRO A 234 32.20 -10.65 -23.36
C PRO A 234 33.13 -9.47 -23.69
N ASP A 235 32.59 -8.38 -24.23
CA ASP A 235 33.32 -7.27 -24.84
C ASP A 235 33.42 -6.02 -23.95
N GLY A 236 32.70 -5.96 -22.82
CA GLY A 236 32.83 -4.89 -21.82
C GLY A 236 32.47 -3.47 -22.29
N LEU A 237 31.98 -3.32 -23.52
CA LEU A 237 31.58 -2.03 -24.10
C LEU A 237 30.08 -1.79 -23.89
N LEU A 238 29.74 -0.60 -23.39
CA LEU A 238 28.37 -0.07 -23.44
C LEU A 238 28.11 0.37 -24.89
N GLU A 239 27.31 -0.37 -25.64
CA GLU A 239 26.90 0.11 -26.96
C GLU A 239 25.90 1.27 -26.84
N PRO A 240 26.22 2.46 -27.38
CA PRO A 240 25.22 3.50 -27.57
C PRO A 240 24.36 3.14 -28.78
N GLY A 241 23.09 2.82 -28.54
CA GLY A 241 22.09 2.74 -29.59
C GLY A 241 21.91 1.37 -30.23
N ILE A 242 21.30 0.43 -29.50
CA ILE A 242 20.56 -0.67 -30.11
C ILE A 242 19.11 -0.19 -30.30
N PRO A 243 18.67 0.17 -31.53
CA PRO A 243 17.26 0.36 -31.82
C PRO A 243 16.63 -1.04 -31.86
N GLY A 244 15.74 -1.33 -30.91
CA GLY A 244 15.14 -2.67 -30.76
C GLY A 244 15.50 -3.39 -29.47
N PHE A 245 16.00 -2.70 -28.44
CA PHE A 245 15.85 -3.18 -27.05
C PHE A 245 14.38 -3.08 -26.64
N GLU A 246 13.52 -3.87 -27.28
CA GLU A 246 12.27 -4.26 -26.67
C GLU A 246 12.67 -5.10 -25.45
N VAL A 247 12.74 -4.42 -24.30
CA VAL A 247 12.52 -5.09 -23.01
C VAL A 247 11.31 -5.98 -23.23
N PRO A 248 11.38 -7.30 -23.00
CA PRO A 248 10.24 -8.19 -23.17
C PRO A 248 9.04 -7.51 -22.48
N PRO A 249 7.94 -7.27 -23.20
CA PRO A 249 6.93 -6.29 -22.79
C PRO A 249 6.16 -6.78 -21.56
N CYS A 250 6.71 -6.69 -20.36
CA CYS A 250 6.17 -7.25 -19.10
C CYS A 250 5.75 -8.74 -19.17
N ALA A 251 5.85 -9.39 -20.33
CA ALA A 251 5.47 -10.75 -20.63
C ALA A 251 6.61 -11.66 -20.22
N GLY A 252 6.70 -11.96 -18.92
CA GLY A 252 7.78 -12.82 -18.43
C GLY A 252 8.05 -12.82 -16.94
N PHE A 253 7.33 -12.03 -16.14
CA PHE A 253 7.29 -12.29 -14.71
C PHE A 253 6.13 -13.26 -14.51
N LYS A 254 6.44 -14.56 -14.49
CA LYS A 254 5.54 -15.61 -13.99
C LYS A 254 5.96 -15.99 -12.57
N ASP A 255 7.26 -16.02 -12.33
CA ASP A 255 7.83 -16.38 -11.03
C ASP A 255 7.45 -15.38 -9.92
N PRO A 256 7.07 -15.87 -8.74
CA PRO A 256 6.77 -15.04 -7.57
C PRO A 256 8.01 -14.28 -7.08
N LEU A 257 7.81 -13.15 -6.38
CA LEU A 257 8.91 -12.40 -5.76
C LEU A 257 9.57 -13.19 -4.64
N THR A 258 10.90 -13.25 -4.66
CA THR A 258 11.71 -13.93 -3.65
C THR A 258 11.91 -13.05 -2.41
N PRO A 259 12.18 -13.64 -1.23
CA PRO A 259 12.44 -12.85 -0.02
C PRO A 259 13.66 -11.91 -0.15
N VAL A 260 14.64 -12.25 -1.00
CA VAL A 260 15.82 -11.41 -1.26
C VAL A 260 15.43 -10.16 -2.02
N GLU A 261 14.59 -10.29 -3.06
CA GLU A 261 14.09 -9.15 -3.82
C GLU A 261 13.22 -8.25 -2.95
N ILE A 262 12.40 -8.81 -2.05
CA ILE A 262 11.57 -8.05 -1.11
C ILE A 262 12.42 -7.29 -0.08
N ARG A 263 13.48 -7.92 0.46
CA ARG A 263 14.42 -7.23 1.37
C ARG A 263 15.14 -6.07 0.68
N GLU A 264 15.57 -6.29 -0.55
CA GLU A 264 16.23 -5.24 -1.33
C GLU A 264 15.25 -4.14 -1.75
N ALA A 265 13.99 -4.49 -2.07
CA ALA A 265 12.93 -3.54 -2.35
C ALA A 265 12.67 -2.64 -1.14
N PHE A 266 12.55 -3.24 0.05
CA PHE A 266 12.44 -2.51 1.30
C PHE A 266 13.65 -1.60 1.51
N ARG A 267 14.89 -2.11 1.40
CA ARG A 267 16.11 -1.31 1.54
C ARG A 267 16.15 -0.10 0.59
N ARG A 268 15.73 -0.26 -0.67
CA ARG A 268 15.70 0.85 -1.64
C ARG A 268 14.65 1.89 -1.31
N ALA A 269 13.47 1.43 -0.89
CA ALA A 269 12.39 2.32 -0.50
C ALA A 269 12.76 3.19 0.72
N THR A 270 13.46 2.62 1.71
CA THR A 270 13.89 3.34 2.92
C THR A 270 15.06 4.31 2.66
N VAL A 271 15.99 3.98 1.75
CA VAL A 271 17.15 4.83 1.46
C VAL A 271 16.80 6.10 0.68
N LEU A 272 15.80 6.03 -0.20
CA LEU A 272 15.37 7.19 -1.01
C LEU A 272 14.78 8.33 -0.17
N GLU A 273 14.29 8.05 1.04
CA GLU A 273 13.79 9.07 1.97
C GLU A 273 14.92 9.90 2.62
N GLY A 274 16.10 9.29 2.84
CA GLY A 274 17.25 9.97 3.45
C GLY A 274 17.95 10.99 2.53
N GLN A 275 17.65 10.97 1.23
CA GLN A 275 18.29 11.81 0.21
C GLN A 275 17.38 12.90 -0.39
N VAL A 276 16.16 13.11 0.14
CA VAL A 276 15.27 14.22 -0.28
C VAL A 276 15.75 15.59 0.23
N GLY A 277 17.06 15.73 0.47
CA GLY A 277 17.79 16.99 0.47
C GLY A 277 18.80 16.96 -0.68
N SER A 278 18.50 17.71 -1.74
CA SER A 278 19.36 18.02 -2.91
C SER A 278 19.14 17.16 -4.17
N HIS A 279 18.34 17.72 -5.09
CA HIS A 279 18.57 17.74 -6.54
C HIS A 279 19.03 16.41 -7.16
N ASN A 280 18.08 15.53 -7.53
CA ASN A 280 18.39 14.49 -8.51
C ASN A 280 17.23 14.18 -9.46
N ILE A 281 17.55 14.28 -10.74
CA ILE A 281 16.65 14.32 -11.91
C ILE A 281 16.24 12.90 -12.38
N HIS A 282 16.58 11.88 -11.60
CA HIS A 282 16.13 10.49 -11.76
C HIS A 282 15.01 10.09 -10.76
N ALA A 283 14.50 11.03 -9.97
CA ALA A 283 13.45 10.84 -8.98
C ALA A 283 12.03 10.71 -9.59
N ARG A 284 11.86 9.90 -10.64
CA ARG A 284 10.56 9.65 -11.28
C ARG A 284 9.67 8.64 -10.55
N ILE A 285 10.11 8.13 -9.40
CA ILE A 285 9.29 7.36 -8.48
C ILE A 285 9.35 8.08 -7.13
N SER A 286 8.71 9.26 -7.03
CA SER A 286 8.53 9.95 -5.74
C SER A 286 7.43 9.27 -4.91
N CYS A 287 7.55 7.96 -4.72
CA CYS A 287 6.62 7.13 -3.94
C CYS A 287 7.33 6.35 -2.82
N GLY A 288 8.51 6.81 -2.38
CA GLY A 288 9.22 6.24 -1.23
C GLY A 288 8.42 6.37 0.07
N GLU A 289 7.68 7.46 0.24
CA GLU A 289 7.20 7.87 1.56
C GLU A 289 5.99 7.10 2.16
N VAL A 290 5.67 5.89 1.69
CA VAL A 290 4.77 5.00 2.47
C VAL A 290 5.59 3.97 3.24
N ILE A 291 6.86 3.78 2.88
CA ILE A 291 7.66 2.68 3.41
C ILE A 291 8.47 3.07 4.64
N ILE A 292 8.70 4.35 4.94
CA ILE A 292 8.84 4.81 6.33
C ILE A 292 8.29 6.22 6.40
N ALA A 293 7.46 6.52 7.40
CA ALA A 293 7.00 7.88 7.68
C ALA A 293 6.06 8.51 6.64
N VAL A 294 4.81 8.63 7.06
CA VAL A 294 4.01 9.79 6.70
C VAL A 294 4.81 11.08 6.74
#